data_AF-A0AAU4KN65-F1
#
_entry.id   AF-A0AAU4KN65-F1
#
_cell.length_a   1.000
_cell.length_b   1.000
_cell.length_c   1.000
_cell.angle_alpha   90.00
_cell.angle_beta   90.00
_cell.angle_gamma   90.00
#
_symmetry.space_group_name_H-M   'P 1'
#
loop_
_entity.id
_entity.type
_entity.pdbx_description
1 polymer ?
#
loop_
_entity_poly.entity_id
_entity_poly.type
_entity_poly.pdbx_seq_one_letter_code
_entity_poly.pdbx_strand_id
1 'polypeptide(L)'
;MSVGEEVRAEQNRPQQSLGTSAARNLATTTKSAPQMQEISSRWLLRMLPWVNVQGGTYRVNRRLSYSVGDGRVTFVKTGDRVQVIPAELGELSVLRSYEDHDVLGELAQRCQQREFAPGEVLTSFGSRAEEVFLLAHGKVEKIGTGPYGGDTVLGVLADGAYFGEQALIDPEAIWEYTARAVTAVTVLVLPRQDLEQVAERSESLNEHLQELRAIPSQRTNKYGEKEIDLAAGHTGEQDIPGTFVDYEAAPREYELSIAQTVLRLHTRVADLYNQPMNQTEQQLRLTVEALKERQEHELINNREFGMLNNCEYDQRLQPHDGVPGPDDMDELLSRRRGTKLFLAHPRAISAFGRELNKRGLVPESIEMAGNRIPTWRGVPIFPCNKIPVSDARTTSIIAMRTGEAEQGVVGLQQAGIPDEIEPSLSVRFMGINEQAIISYLVTAYYSAAVLVPDALGILENVEIGRWR
;
A
#
# COMPACT_ATOMS: atom_id res chain seq x y z
N MET A 1 74.07 -45.85 -6.14
CA MET A 1 75.02 -44.72 -5.96
C MET A 1 74.63 -43.67 -6.98
N SER A 2 74.22 -42.44 -6.72
CA SER A 2 73.81 -41.66 -5.54
C SER A 2 73.31 -40.32 -6.14
N VAL A 3 72.16 -39.82 -5.66
CA VAL A 3 71.82 -38.42 -5.30
C VAL A 3 72.79 -37.35 -5.86
N GLY A 4 72.41 -36.34 -6.64
CA GLY A 4 71.37 -35.32 -6.41
C GLY A 4 72.02 -33.92 -6.35
N GLU A 5 71.20 -32.88 -6.51
CA GLU A 5 71.46 -31.47 -6.16
C GLU A 5 72.34 -30.59 -7.06
N GLU A 6 71.68 -29.90 -8.00
CA GLU A 6 72.01 -28.50 -8.32
C GLU A 6 70.81 -27.60 -7.96
N VAL A 7 70.71 -27.20 -6.69
CA VAL A 7 69.99 -25.97 -6.28
C VAL A 7 70.80 -25.29 -5.16
N ARG A 8 71.54 -24.24 -5.53
CA ARG A 8 72.09 -23.18 -4.67
C ARG A 8 71.90 -21.88 -5.48
N ALA A 9 71.44 -20.75 -4.96
CA ALA A 9 71.21 -20.32 -3.60
C ALA A 9 70.27 -19.11 -3.62
N GLU A 10 69.16 -19.16 -2.89
CA GLU A 10 68.56 -17.96 -2.33
C GLU A 10 69.16 -17.74 -0.94
N GLN A 11 69.76 -16.58 -0.75
CA GLN A 11 70.45 -16.17 0.46
C GLN A 11 69.45 -16.03 1.62
N ASN A 12 69.51 -16.95 2.58
CA ASN A 12 68.93 -16.78 3.90
C ASN A 12 69.66 -15.62 4.63
N ARG A 13 69.17 -14.39 4.50
CA ARG A 13 69.55 -13.31 5.42
C ARG A 13 69.01 -13.68 6.81
N PRO A 14 69.84 -13.75 7.86
CA PRO A 14 69.35 -14.05 9.21
C PRO A 14 68.33 -12.98 9.62
N GLN A 15 67.15 -13.42 10.07
CA GLN A 15 66.03 -12.56 10.42
C GLN A 15 66.44 -11.62 11.57
N GLN A 16 66.60 -10.32 11.28
CA GLN A 16 67.16 -9.32 12.22
C GLN A 16 66.13 -8.75 13.21
N SER A 17 64.85 -9.12 13.08
CA SER A 17 63.76 -8.63 13.93
C SER A 17 62.67 -9.69 14.11
N LEU A 18 61.92 -9.60 15.20
CA LEU A 18 60.72 -10.43 15.42
C LEU A 18 59.73 -10.24 14.25
N GLY A 19 59.24 -11.34 13.68
CA GLY A 19 58.22 -11.28 12.62
C GLY A 19 56.91 -10.68 13.12
N THR A 20 56.21 -9.94 12.26
CA THR A 20 54.93 -9.28 12.60
C THR A 20 53.85 -10.27 13.08
N SER A 21 53.88 -11.52 12.60
CA SER A 21 53.00 -12.60 13.07
C SER A 21 53.29 -13.03 14.52
N ALA A 22 54.56 -13.12 14.91
CA ALA A 22 54.96 -13.44 16.28
C ALA A 22 54.71 -12.25 17.23
N ALA A 23 54.92 -11.01 16.78
CA ALA A 23 54.57 -9.80 17.51
C ALA A 23 53.05 -9.69 17.75
N ARG A 24 52.23 -10.12 16.77
CA ARG A 24 50.76 -10.12 16.87
C ARG A 24 50.21 -11.03 17.97
N ASN A 25 50.92 -12.09 18.34
CA ASN A 25 50.50 -12.97 19.45
C ASN A 25 50.53 -12.25 20.81
N LEU A 26 51.37 -11.21 20.96
CA LEU A 26 51.50 -10.41 22.18
C LEU A 26 50.82 -9.04 22.05
N ALA A 27 50.39 -8.63 20.86
CA ALA A 27 49.74 -7.35 20.62
C ALA A 27 48.23 -7.43 20.81
N THR A 28 47.66 -6.49 21.57
CA THR A 28 46.20 -6.35 21.69
C THR A 28 45.62 -5.90 20.35
N THR A 29 44.76 -6.71 19.74
CA THR A 29 44.05 -6.33 18.51
C THR A 29 42.84 -5.47 18.88
N THR A 30 42.80 -4.22 18.43
CA THR A 30 41.58 -3.39 18.49
C THR A 30 40.53 -4.01 17.59
N LYS A 31 39.38 -4.38 18.17
CA LYS A 31 38.24 -4.97 17.45
C LYS A 31 37.16 -3.90 17.27
N SER A 32 36.58 -3.82 16.07
CA SER A 32 35.34 -3.06 15.88
C SER A 32 34.18 -3.81 16.54
N ALA A 33 33.08 -3.10 16.82
CA ALA A 33 31.83 -3.77 17.14
C ALA A 33 31.37 -4.63 15.95
N PRO A 34 30.62 -5.71 16.17
CA PRO A 34 29.98 -6.46 15.09
C PRO A 34 29.21 -5.53 14.15
N GLN A 35 29.35 -5.73 12.85
CA GLN A 35 28.69 -4.96 11.80
C GLN A 35 27.66 -5.85 11.10
N MET A 36 26.53 -5.28 10.70
CA MET A 36 25.44 -5.98 10.00
C MET A 36 25.06 -5.23 8.74
N GLN A 37 25.06 -5.91 7.60
CA GLN A 37 24.77 -5.29 6.29
C GLN A 37 23.29 -4.90 6.13
N GLU A 38 22.40 -5.53 6.87
CA GLU A 38 20.96 -5.32 6.77
C GLU A 38 20.49 -3.98 7.37
N ILE A 39 21.33 -3.33 8.18
CA ILE A 39 21.01 -2.05 8.83
C ILE A 39 20.85 -0.95 7.77
N SER A 40 19.65 -0.38 7.69
CA SER A 40 19.30 0.73 6.83
C SER A 40 19.15 2.03 7.61
N SER A 41 18.93 3.14 6.90
CA SER A 41 18.75 4.46 7.54
C SER A 41 17.46 4.56 8.36
N ARG A 42 16.48 3.66 8.13
CA ARG A 42 15.19 3.59 8.82
C ARG A 42 14.46 4.92 8.95
N TRP A 43 14.37 5.65 7.84
CA TRP A 43 13.79 6.99 7.84
C TRP A 43 12.31 6.98 8.24
N LEU A 44 11.56 5.92 7.93
CA LEU A 44 10.16 5.85 8.31
C LEU A 44 10.01 5.83 9.84
N LEU A 45 10.75 4.95 10.54
CA LEU A 45 10.67 4.84 11.99
C LEU A 45 11.07 6.14 12.71
N ARG A 46 12.00 6.89 12.12
CA ARG A 46 12.50 8.16 12.67
C ARG A 46 11.54 9.33 12.44
N MET A 47 10.86 9.37 11.30
CA MET A 47 10.02 10.51 10.91
C MET A 47 8.55 10.34 11.30
N LEU A 48 8.09 9.10 11.54
CA LEU A 48 6.71 8.84 11.91
C LEU A 48 6.46 9.26 13.37
N PRO A 49 5.45 10.09 13.65
CA PRO A 49 5.05 10.42 15.01
C PRO A 49 4.31 9.23 15.63
N TRP A 50 4.66 8.90 16.87
CA TRP A 50 4.16 7.72 17.57
C TRP A 50 3.12 8.08 18.63
N VAL A 51 1.98 7.39 18.61
CA VAL A 51 0.91 7.49 19.60
C VAL A 51 0.98 6.29 20.54
N ASN A 52 0.87 6.55 21.84
CA ASN A 52 0.89 5.49 22.86
C ASN A 52 -0.50 4.89 23.07
N VAL A 53 -0.63 3.58 22.88
CA VAL A 53 -1.89 2.84 22.94
C VAL A 53 -1.91 1.95 24.19
N GLN A 54 -2.49 2.45 25.28
CA GLN A 54 -2.53 1.73 26.56
C GLN A 54 -3.42 0.47 26.55
N GLY A 55 -4.47 0.46 25.72
CA GLY A 55 -5.42 -0.65 25.61
C GLY A 55 -5.10 -1.69 24.54
N GLY A 56 -3.97 -1.58 23.84
CA GLY A 56 -3.61 -2.47 22.72
C GLY A 56 -4.39 -2.26 21.42
N THR A 57 -5.51 -1.54 21.45
CA THR A 57 -6.33 -1.17 20.29
C THR A 57 -6.41 0.35 20.11
N TYR A 58 -6.32 0.83 18.87
CA TYR A 58 -6.52 2.22 18.50
C TYR A 58 -7.66 2.33 17.48
N ARG A 59 -8.74 3.02 17.84
CA ARG A 59 -9.93 3.19 16.98
C ARG A 59 -9.87 4.54 16.26
N VAL A 60 -10.03 4.52 14.95
CA VAL A 60 -10.10 5.74 14.12
C VAL A 60 -11.56 6.07 13.85
N ASN A 61 -12.03 7.21 14.34
CA ASN A 61 -13.38 7.69 14.06
C ASN A 61 -13.35 8.68 12.90
N ARG A 62 -14.06 8.38 11.81
CA ARG A 62 -14.18 9.24 10.63
C ARG A 62 -15.61 9.74 10.47
N ARG A 63 -15.73 10.87 9.78
CA ARG A 63 -16.99 11.34 9.24
C ARG A 63 -17.30 10.55 7.97
N LEU A 64 -18.57 10.18 7.78
CA LEU A 64 -19.03 9.61 6.52
C LEU A 64 -19.11 10.73 5.46
N SER A 65 -18.35 10.63 4.38
CA SER A 65 -18.43 11.54 3.23
C SER A 65 -18.42 10.75 1.93
N TYR A 66 -19.56 10.70 1.26
CA TYR A 66 -19.71 10.19 -0.11
C TYR A 66 -20.53 11.22 -0.91
N SER A 67 -20.35 11.25 -2.23
CA SER A 67 -21.02 12.21 -3.12
C SER A 67 -21.86 11.44 -4.13
N VAL A 68 -23.14 11.24 -3.82
CA VAL A 68 -24.09 10.61 -4.74
C VAL A 68 -24.37 11.56 -5.91
N GLY A 69 -24.31 11.05 -7.13
CA GLY A 69 -24.75 11.71 -8.36
C GLY A 69 -23.63 12.12 -9.33
N ASP A 70 -22.39 11.68 -9.13
CA ASP A 70 -21.25 12.02 -10.00
C ASP A 70 -20.93 10.97 -11.09
N GLY A 71 -21.69 9.87 -11.13
CA GLY A 71 -21.50 8.77 -12.08
C GLY A 71 -20.37 7.81 -11.74
N ARG A 72 -19.83 7.87 -10.51
CA ARG A 72 -18.76 6.98 -10.03
C ARG A 72 -19.15 6.33 -8.70
N VAL A 73 -18.81 5.07 -8.56
CA VAL A 73 -19.10 4.30 -7.34
C VAL A 73 -17.95 4.48 -6.35
N THR A 74 -18.27 4.90 -5.14
CA THR A 74 -17.31 4.99 -4.03
C THR A 74 -17.27 3.69 -3.21
N PHE A 75 -16.08 3.33 -2.73
CA PHE A 75 -15.84 2.12 -1.95
C PHE A 75 -15.25 2.45 -0.58
N VAL A 76 -15.57 1.62 0.42
CA VAL A 76 -14.93 1.62 1.73
C VAL A 76 -13.94 0.47 1.78
N LYS A 77 -12.71 0.77 2.20
CA LYS A 77 -11.63 -0.20 2.34
C LYS A 77 -11.27 -0.44 3.80
N THR A 78 -11.37 -1.69 4.23
CA THR A 78 -10.96 -2.14 5.56
C THR A 78 -9.87 -3.19 5.41
N GLY A 79 -8.61 -2.75 5.46
CA GLY A 79 -7.45 -3.63 5.23
C GLY A 79 -7.38 -4.08 3.77
N ASP A 80 -7.54 -5.38 3.54
CA ASP A 80 -7.58 -6.01 2.21
C ASP A 80 -9.00 -6.16 1.64
N ARG A 81 -10.04 -5.96 2.47
CA ARG A 81 -11.44 -6.07 2.06
C ARG A 81 -11.97 -4.75 1.52
N VAL A 82 -12.59 -4.82 0.35
CA VAL A 82 -13.29 -3.70 -0.29
C VAL A 82 -14.79 -3.96 -0.23
N GLN A 83 -15.56 -2.94 0.11
CA GLN A 83 -17.02 -2.97 0.07
C GLN A 83 -17.54 -1.72 -0.63
N VAL A 84 -18.61 -1.85 -1.40
CA VAL A 84 -19.31 -0.71 -1.97
C VAL A 84 -20.19 -0.08 -0.89
N ILE A 85 -20.27 1.24 -0.86
CA ILE A 85 -21.22 1.93 0.03
C ILE A 85 -22.63 1.66 -0.51
N PRO A 86 -23.60 1.19 0.31
CA PRO A 86 -24.94 0.85 -0.16
C PRO A 86 -25.61 1.94 -1.00
N ALA A 87 -25.51 3.20 -0.59
CA ALA A 87 -26.08 4.34 -1.30
C ALA A 87 -25.47 4.56 -2.71
N GLU A 88 -24.20 4.19 -2.92
CA GLU A 88 -23.47 4.38 -4.18
C GLU A 88 -23.86 3.34 -5.23
N LEU A 89 -24.56 2.26 -4.85
CA LEU A 89 -25.18 1.36 -5.83
C LEU A 89 -26.23 2.08 -6.69
N GLY A 90 -26.78 3.20 -6.21
CA GLY A 90 -27.65 4.09 -6.99
C GLY A 90 -26.96 4.76 -8.19
N GLU A 91 -25.63 4.71 -8.31
CA GLU A 91 -24.98 5.22 -9.53
C GLU A 91 -25.27 4.34 -10.76
N LEU A 92 -25.49 3.03 -10.52
CA LEU A 92 -25.92 2.09 -11.56
C LEU A 92 -27.25 2.53 -12.15
N SER A 93 -27.34 2.57 -13.49
CA SER A 93 -28.58 3.02 -14.15
C SER A 93 -29.80 2.20 -13.73
N VAL A 94 -29.58 0.92 -13.40
CA VAL A 94 -30.61 -0.03 -12.94
C VAL A 94 -31.12 0.28 -11.53
N LEU A 95 -30.33 0.93 -10.68
CA LEU A 95 -30.69 1.19 -9.26
C LEU A 95 -30.81 2.69 -8.94
N ARG A 96 -30.70 3.57 -9.95
CA ARG A 96 -30.64 5.02 -9.75
C ARG A 96 -31.83 5.65 -9.06
N SER A 97 -33.03 5.12 -9.28
CA SER A 97 -34.26 5.61 -8.62
C SER A 97 -34.72 4.73 -7.47
N TYR A 98 -33.85 3.85 -6.96
CA TYR A 98 -34.18 2.93 -5.88
C TYR A 98 -33.69 3.49 -4.53
N GLU A 99 -34.63 3.73 -3.61
CA GLU A 99 -34.37 4.46 -2.35
C GLU A 99 -34.36 3.56 -1.08
N ASP A 100 -34.62 2.26 -1.22
CA ASP A 100 -34.65 1.33 -0.08
C ASP A 100 -33.23 0.94 0.35
N HIS A 101 -32.74 1.62 1.39
CA HIS A 101 -31.37 1.51 1.88
C HIS A 101 -31.06 0.14 2.50
N ASP A 102 -32.05 -0.55 3.07
CA ASP A 102 -31.84 -1.86 3.70
C ASP A 102 -31.55 -2.92 2.62
N VAL A 103 -32.29 -2.87 1.52
CA VAL A 103 -32.09 -3.77 0.37
C VAL A 103 -30.80 -3.45 -0.38
N LEU A 104 -30.47 -2.16 -0.54
CA LEU A 104 -29.15 -1.75 -1.07
C LEU A 104 -28.01 -2.25 -0.18
N GLY A 105 -28.22 -2.27 1.14
CA GLY A 105 -27.29 -2.86 2.11
C GLY A 105 -27.06 -4.35 1.87
N GLU A 106 -28.12 -5.12 1.64
CA GLU A 106 -28.02 -6.55 1.30
C GLU A 106 -27.27 -6.76 -0.03
N LEU A 107 -27.57 -5.97 -1.06
CA LEU A 107 -26.88 -6.06 -2.35
C LEU A 107 -25.39 -5.73 -2.25
N ALA A 108 -25.04 -4.70 -1.47
CA ALA A 108 -23.64 -4.33 -1.22
C ALA A 108 -22.87 -5.47 -0.53
N GLN A 109 -23.50 -6.22 0.38
CA GLN A 109 -22.88 -7.37 1.04
C GLN A 109 -22.68 -8.57 0.12
N ARG A 110 -23.50 -8.73 -0.93
CA ARG A 110 -23.38 -9.81 -1.92
C ARG A 110 -22.36 -9.50 -3.02
N CYS A 111 -21.85 -8.28 -3.09
CA CYS A 111 -20.77 -7.93 -4.00
C CYS A 111 -19.47 -8.67 -3.62
N GLN A 112 -18.94 -9.48 -4.53
CA GLN A 112 -17.78 -10.32 -4.29
C GLN A 112 -16.51 -9.67 -4.83
N GLN A 113 -15.49 -9.52 -3.99
CA GLN A 113 -14.19 -9.00 -4.41
C GLN A 113 -13.44 -10.01 -5.28
N ARG A 114 -12.99 -9.56 -6.46
CA ARG A 114 -12.10 -10.30 -7.38
C ARG A 114 -10.90 -9.45 -7.76
N GLU A 115 -9.74 -10.09 -7.84
CA GLU A 115 -8.48 -9.46 -8.23
C GLU A 115 -7.98 -10.05 -9.55
N PHE A 116 -7.51 -9.19 -10.44
CA PHE A 116 -7.02 -9.55 -11.76
C PHE A 116 -5.59 -9.03 -11.94
N ALA A 117 -4.72 -9.87 -12.54
CA ALA A 117 -3.37 -9.48 -12.87
C ALA A 117 -3.31 -8.63 -14.17
N PRO A 118 -2.26 -7.81 -14.37
CA PRO A 118 -2.06 -7.11 -15.63
C PRO A 118 -2.08 -8.07 -16.83
N GLY A 119 -2.87 -7.75 -17.85
CA GLY A 119 -3.07 -8.55 -19.06
C GLY A 119 -4.19 -9.59 -18.97
N GLU A 120 -4.74 -9.84 -17.78
CA GLU A 120 -5.84 -10.78 -17.59
C GLU A 120 -7.16 -10.23 -18.17
N VAL A 121 -7.96 -11.11 -18.75
CA VAL A 121 -9.24 -10.74 -19.37
C VAL A 121 -10.36 -10.94 -18.35
N LEU A 122 -11.05 -9.85 -18.01
CA LEU A 122 -12.21 -9.88 -17.10
C LEU A 122 -13.41 -10.50 -17.80
N THR A 123 -13.68 -10.07 -19.03
CA THR A 123 -14.80 -10.51 -19.86
C THR A 123 -14.39 -10.55 -21.32
N SER A 124 -14.96 -11.46 -22.11
CA SER A 124 -14.62 -11.66 -23.51
C SER A 124 -15.79 -11.27 -24.42
N PHE A 125 -15.50 -10.64 -25.55
CA PHE A 125 -16.49 -10.33 -26.56
C PHE A 125 -17.35 -11.56 -26.92
N GLY A 126 -18.67 -11.37 -26.95
CA GLY A 126 -19.65 -12.38 -27.34
C GLY A 126 -19.99 -13.42 -26.27
N SER A 127 -19.33 -13.41 -25.10
CA SER A 127 -19.77 -14.26 -23.98
C SER A 127 -21.00 -13.66 -23.31
N ARG A 128 -21.79 -14.50 -22.64
CA ARG A 128 -22.99 -14.07 -21.91
C ARG A 128 -22.60 -13.13 -20.76
N ALA A 129 -23.34 -12.04 -20.60
CA ALA A 129 -23.16 -11.09 -19.52
C ALA A 129 -24.08 -11.47 -18.36
N GLU A 130 -23.50 -12.02 -17.29
CA GLU A 130 -24.23 -12.46 -16.09
C GLU A 130 -23.79 -11.73 -14.82
N GLU A 131 -22.81 -10.82 -14.94
CA GLU A 131 -22.13 -10.18 -13.83
C GLU A 131 -21.93 -8.69 -14.10
N VAL A 132 -22.11 -7.86 -13.07
CA VAL A 132 -21.72 -6.44 -13.08
C VAL A 132 -20.39 -6.30 -12.37
N PHE A 133 -19.49 -5.50 -12.95
CA PHE A 133 -18.19 -5.19 -12.38
C PHE A 133 -18.16 -3.73 -11.93
N LEU A 134 -17.91 -3.52 -10.64
CA LEU A 134 -17.63 -2.22 -10.04
C LEU A 134 -16.11 -2.11 -9.85
N LEU A 135 -15.47 -1.15 -10.51
CA LEU A 135 -14.02 -1.00 -10.52
C LEU A 135 -13.55 -0.23 -9.29
N ALA A 136 -13.14 -0.95 -8.26
CA ALA A 136 -12.60 -0.35 -7.05
C ALA A 136 -11.19 0.21 -7.25
N HIS A 137 -10.35 -0.51 -8.01
CA HIS A 137 -8.98 -0.09 -8.30
C HIS A 137 -8.44 -0.65 -9.60
N GLY A 138 -7.64 0.16 -10.29
CA GLY A 138 -6.86 -0.23 -11.45
C GLY A 138 -7.44 0.28 -12.76
N LYS A 139 -6.77 -0.06 -13.86
CA LYS A 139 -7.17 0.35 -15.22
C LYS A 139 -7.59 -0.85 -16.04
N VAL A 140 -8.74 -0.74 -16.68
CA VAL A 140 -9.30 -1.76 -17.58
C VAL A 140 -9.50 -1.15 -18.96
N GLU A 141 -8.95 -1.76 -19.99
CA GLU A 141 -9.21 -1.40 -21.38
C GLU A 141 -10.40 -2.18 -21.94
N LYS A 142 -11.30 -1.47 -22.62
CA LYS A 142 -12.33 -2.07 -23.46
C LYS A 142 -11.77 -2.25 -24.86
N ILE A 143 -11.69 -3.48 -25.31
CA ILE A 143 -11.15 -3.84 -26.62
C ILE A 143 -12.31 -4.34 -27.48
N GLY A 144 -12.48 -3.73 -28.64
CA GLY A 144 -13.48 -4.15 -29.63
C GLY A 144 -12.85 -4.36 -31.00
N THR A 145 -13.65 -4.87 -31.92
CA THR A 145 -13.22 -5.08 -33.30
C THR A 145 -13.29 -3.75 -34.06
N GLY A 146 -12.14 -3.27 -34.54
CA GLY A 146 -12.05 -2.07 -35.38
C GLY A 146 -12.65 -2.30 -36.78
N PRO A 147 -12.84 -1.23 -37.58
CA PRO A 147 -13.46 -1.30 -38.92
C PRO A 147 -12.78 -2.25 -39.91
N TYR A 148 -11.52 -2.61 -39.65
CA TYR A 148 -10.69 -3.48 -40.49
C TYR A 148 -10.39 -4.84 -39.84
N GLY A 149 -11.14 -5.23 -38.80
CA GLY A 149 -11.01 -6.55 -38.15
C GLY A 149 -9.87 -6.70 -37.14
N GLY A 150 -9.14 -5.62 -36.82
CA GLY A 150 -8.10 -5.62 -35.79
C GLY A 150 -8.62 -5.13 -34.43
N ASP A 151 -8.03 -5.63 -33.35
CA ASP A 151 -8.33 -5.20 -31.98
C ASP A 151 -8.05 -3.70 -31.80
N THR A 152 -9.08 -2.95 -31.42
CA THR A 152 -8.99 -1.50 -31.16
C THR A 152 -9.46 -1.21 -29.75
N VAL A 153 -8.72 -0.37 -29.03
CA VAL A 153 -9.12 0.11 -27.70
C VAL A 153 -10.27 1.09 -27.88
N LEU A 154 -11.46 0.70 -27.42
CA LEU A 154 -12.69 1.50 -27.46
C LEU A 154 -12.72 2.54 -26.33
N GLY A 155 -12.04 2.28 -25.22
CA GLY A 155 -11.96 3.18 -24.08
C GLY A 155 -11.21 2.55 -22.90
N VAL A 156 -10.87 3.37 -21.92
CA VAL A 156 -10.22 2.96 -20.66
C VAL A 156 -11.16 3.30 -19.50
N LEU A 157 -11.41 2.31 -18.65
CA LEU A 157 -12.06 2.49 -17.35
C LEU A 157 -10.99 2.59 -16.27
N ALA A 158 -11.23 3.46 -15.31
CA ALA A 158 -10.39 3.66 -14.12
C ALA A 158 -11.27 3.63 -12.86
N ASP A 159 -10.64 3.78 -11.70
CA ASP A 159 -11.26 3.74 -10.37
C ASP A 159 -12.60 4.50 -10.30
N GLY A 160 -13.59 3.84 -9.68
CA GLY A 160 -14.96 4.32 -9.54
C GLY A 160 -15.86 4.04 -10.75
N ALA A 161 -15.31 3.61 -11.89
CA ALA A 161 -16.13 3.21 -13.04
C ALA A 161 -16.82 1.86 -12.80
N TYR A 162 -17.89 1.60 -13.55
CA TYR A 162 -18.57 0.31 -13.55
C TYR A 162 -18.94 -0.11 -14.98
N PHE A 163 -19.22 -1.40 -15.17
CA PHE A 163 -19.67 -1.92 -16.45
C PHE A 163 -20.43 -3.25 -16.30
N GLY A 164 -21.25 -3.58 -17.30
CA GLY A 164 -22.05 -4.81 -17.31
C GLY A 164 -23.46 -4.66 -16.77
N GLU A 165 -23.90 -3.45 -16.41
CA GLU A 165 -25.23 -3.19 -15.84
C GLU A 165 -26.40 -3.76 -16.69
N GLN A 166 -26.21 -3.86 -18.01
CA GLN A 166 -27.17 -4.47 -18.93
C GLN A 166 -27.49 -5.94 -18.56
N ALA A 167 -26.54 -6.66 -17.96
CA ALA A 167 -26.71 -8.03 -17.48
C ALA A 167 -27.79 -8.16 -16.40
N LEU A 168 -28.10 -7.08 -15.67
CA LEU A 168 -29.13 -7.11 -14.63
C LEU A 168 -30.55 -6.98 -15.21
N ILE A 169 -30.68 -6.36 -16.39
CA ILE A 169 -31.97 -6.12 -17.04
C ILE A 169 -32.29 -7.22 -18.04
N ASP A 170 -31.35 -7.54 -18.94
CA ASP A 170 -31.55 -8.46 -20.06
C ASP A 170 -30.83 -9.81 -19.81
N PRO A 171 -31.59 -10.92 -19.63
CA PRO A 171 -31.00 -12.24 -19.41
C PRO A 171 -30.15 -12.74 -20.58
N GLU A 172 -30.39 -12.26 -21.80
CA GLU A 172 -29.69 -12.66 -23.02
C GLU A 172 -28.60 -11.64 -23.42
N ALA A 173 -28.27 -10.69 -22.54
CA ALA A 173 -27.18 -9.75 -22.76
C ALA A 173 -25.85 -10.47 -23.03
N ILE A 174 -25.10 -9.97 -24.00
CA ILE A 174 -23.74 -10.42 -24.32
C ILE A 174 -22.76 -9.29 -24.11
N TRP A 175 -21.50 -9.63 -23.84
CA TRP A 175 -20.42 -8.65 -23.80
C TRP A 175 -20.10 -8.13 -25.21
N GLU A 176 -20.34 -6.85 -25.45
CA GLU A 176 -20.07 -6.19 -26.74
C GLU A 176 -18.59 -5.83 -26.95
N TYR A 177 -17.73 -6.09 -25.96
CA TYR A 177 -16.30 -5.85 -25.98
C TYR A 177 -15.59 -6.81 -25.04
N THR A 178 -14.28 -6.97 -25.24
CA THR A 178 -13.40 -7.66 -24.32
C THR A 178 -12.85 -6.67 -23.31
N ALA A 179 -13.04 -6.90 -22.01
CA ALA A 179 -12.45 -6.09 -20.95
C ALA A 179 -11.14 -6.73 -20.48
N ARG A 180 -10.02 -6.01 -20.58
CA ARG A 180 -8.69 -6.51 -20.17
C ARG A 180 -8.04 -5.58 -19.15
N ALA A 181 -7.47 -6.15 -18.10
CA ALA A 181 -6.72 -5.42 -17.10
C ALA A 181 -5.41 -4.88 -17.69
N VAL A 182 -5.15 -3.58 -17.56
CA VAL A 182 -3.88 -2.94 -17.94
C VAL A 182 -2.91 -2.95 -16.75
N THR A 183 -3.44 -2.71 -15.55
CA THR A 183 -2.71 -2.80 -14.28
C THR A 183 -3.26 -3.98 -13.46
N ALA A 184 -2.73 -4.19 -12.24
CA ALA A 184 -3.45 -5.01 -11.28
C ALA A 184 -4.79 -4.32 -10.99
N VAL A 185 -5.88 -5.09 -11.01
CA VAL A 185 -7.26 -4.57 -10.93
C VAL A 185 -7.99 -5.28 -9.80
N THR A 186 -8.63 -4.50 -8.92
CA THR A 186 -9.55 -4.99 -7.89
C THR A 186 -10.96 -4.53 -8.25
N VAL A 187 -11.88 -5.47 -8.37
CA VAL A 187 -13.28 -5.21 -8.70
C VAL A 187 -14.20 -5.86 -7.68
N LEU A 188 -15.36 -5.24 -7.46
CA LEU A 188 -16.50 -5.90 -6.82
C LEU A 188 -17.44 -6.41 -7.90
N VAL A 189 -17.79 -7.69 -7.82
CA VAL A 189 -18.66 -8.35 -8.79
C VAL A 189 -20.01 -8.62 -8.15
N LEU A 190 -21.07 -8.14 -8.79
CA LEU A 190 -22.44 -8.47 -8.43
C LEU A 190 -23.01 -9.45 -9.47
N PRO A 191 -23.15 -10.74 -9.14
CA PRO A 191 -23.79 -11.72 -10.02
C PRO A 191 -25.28 -11.41 -10.18
N ARG A 192 -25.82 -11.59 -11.38
CA ARG A 192 -27.27 -11.46 -11.65
C ARG A 192 -28.09 -12.37 -10.74
N GLN A 193 -27.62 -13.59 -10.48
CA GLN A 193 -28.30 -14.54 -9.61
C GLN A 193 -28.47 -14.00 -8.18
N ASP A 194 -27.50 -13.23 -7.68
CA ASP A 194 -27.57 -12.64 -6.35
C ASP A 194 -28.58 -11.49 -6.31
N LEU A 195 -28.64 -10.66 -7.35
CA LEU A 195 -29.69 -9.64 -7.49
C LEU A 195 -31.08 -10.29 -7.53
N GLU A 196 -31.25 -11.34 -8.33
CA GLU A 196 -32.53 -12.06 -8.48
C GLU A 196 -32.99 -12.69 -7.16
N GLN A 197 -32.08 -13.30 -6.39
CA GLN A 197 -32.41 -13.85 -5.08
C GLN A 197 -32.85 -12.78 -4.07
N VAL A 198 -32.29 -11.57 -4.13
CA VAL A 198 -32.72 -10.45 -3.29
C VAL A 198 -34.08 -9.94 -3.76
N ALA A 199 -34.29 -9.82 -5.08
CA ALA A 199 -35.57 -9.43 -5.66
C ALA A 199 -36.70 -10.43 -5.37
N GLU A 200 -36.42 -11.74 -5.32
CA GLU A 200 -37.40 -12.75 -4.92
C GLU A 200 -37.88 -12.59 -3.46
N ARG A 201 -37.05 -11.99 -2.60
CA ARG A 201 -37.33 -11.79 -1.17
C ARG A 201 -37.86 -10.40 -0.85
N SER A 202 -37.57 -9.42 -1.70
CA SER A 202 -37.94 -8.01 -1.56
C SER A 202 -38.91 -7.62 -2.66
N GLU A 203 -40.15 -7.36 -2.28
CA GLU A 203 -41.20 -6.91 -3.21
C GLU A 203 -40.84 -5.56 -3.84
N SER A 204 -40.25 -4.64 -3.07
CA SER A 204 -39.80 -3.32 -3.55
C SER A 204 -38.78 -3.41 -4.68
N LEU A 205 -37.76 -4.26 -4.54
CA LEU A 205 -36.75 -4.44 -5.59
C LEU A 205 -37.33 -5.13 -6.83
N ASN A 206 -38.22 -6.12 -6.64
CA ASN A 206 -38.84 -6.82 -7.76
C ASN A 206 -39.72 -5.90 -8.60
N GLU A 207 -40.57 -5.09 -7.96
CA GLU A 207 -41.41 -4.10 -8.63
C GLU A 207 -40.56 -3.11 -9.43
N HIS A 208 -39.51 -2.55 -8.81
CA HIS A 208 -38.58 -1.63 -9.46
C HIS A 208 -37.90 -2.23 -10.71
N LEU A 209 -37.41 -3.47 -10.62
CA LEU A 209 -36.81 -4.16 -11.77
C LEU A 209 -37.84 -4.50 -12.86
N GLN A 210 -39.08 -4.82 -12.50
CA GLN A 210 -40.16 -5.06 -13.46
C GLN A 210 -40.55 -3.78 -14.20
N GLU A 211 -40.64 -2.64 -13.50
CA GLU A 211 -40.89 -1.35 -14.13
C GLU A 211 -39.80 -0.99 -15.13
N LEU A 212 -38.53 -1.19 -14.78
CA LEU A 212 -37.41 -0.96 -15.68
C LEU A 212 -37.42 -1.89 -16.91
N ARG A 213 -37.81 -3.16 -16.74
CA ARG A 213 -37.97 -4.13 -17.85
C ARG A 213 -39.18 -3.82 -18.73
N ALA A 214 -40.22 -3.22 -18.17
CA ALA A 214 -41.45 -2.85 -18.88
C ALA A 214 -41.28 -1.59 -19.75
N ILE A 215 -40.25 -0.78 -19.49
CA ILE A 215 -39.86 0.34 -20.36
C ILE A 215 -39.24 -0.28 -21.64
N PRO A 216 -39.90 -0.19 -22.81
CA PRO A 216 -39.32 -0.70 -24.05
C PRO A 216 -37.99 0.00 -24.29
N SER A 217 -37.00 -0.73 -24.80
CA SER A 217 -35.65 -0.26 -25.11
C SER A 217 -35.67 1.01 -25.97
N GLN A 218 -35.80 2.16 -25.31
CA GLN A 218 -35.59 3.45 -25.95
C GLN A 218 -34.10 3.48 -26.26
N ARG A 219 -33.82 3.40 -27.56
CA ARG A 219 -32.51 3.71 -28.12
C ARG A 219 -32.15 5.14 -27.71
N THR A 220 -31.49 5.28 -26.58
CA THR A 220 -30.70 6.45 -26.26
C THR A 220 -29.65 6.61 -27.35
N ASN A 221 -29.43 7.85 -27.81
CA ASN A 221 -28.29 8.12 -28.68
C ASN A 221 -26.99 7.95 -27.86
N LYS A 222 -25.84 8.00 -28.53
CA LYS A 222 -24.47 7.84 -27.96
C LYS A 222 -24.14 8.78 -26.76
N TYR A 223 -25.03 9.70 -26.38
CA TYR A 223 -24.93 10.68 -25.29
C TYR A 223 -26.07 10.62 -24.26
N GLY A 224 -27.00 9.66 -24.34
CA GLY A 224 -27.94 9.38 -23.24
C GLY A 224 -29.04 10.42 -22.96
N GLU A 225 -29.36 11.32 -23.88
CA GLU A 225 -30.43 12.31 -23.68
C GLU A 225 -31.83 11.72 -23.92
N LYS A 226 -32.77 12.06 -23.01
CA LYS A 226 -34.22 11.88 -23.16
C LYS A 226 -34.78 13.09 -23.93
N GLU A 227 -35.65 12.87 -24.91
CA GLU A 227 -36.34 13.97 -25.60
C GLU A 227 -37.16 14.76 -24.57
N ILE A 228 -36.84 16.06 -24.44
CA ILE A 228 -37.36 16.95 -23.40
C ILE A 228 -38.79 17.36 -23.78
N ASP A 229 -39.77 16.99 -22.96
CA ASP A 229 -41.03 17.75 -22.90
C ASP A 229 -40.86 18.86 -21.86
N LEU A 230 -40.83 20.10 -22.36
CA LEU A 230 -40.65 21.32 -21.59
C LEU A 230 -41.95 21.66 -20.84
N ALA A 231 -41.96 21.43 -19.53
CA ALA A 231 -42.88 22.11 -18.62
C ALA A 231 -42.07 22.99 -17.66
N ALA A 232 -41.96 24.27 -18.03
CA ALA A 232 -41.45 25.32 -17.15
C ALA A 232 -42.49 25.64 -16.07
N GLY A 233 -42.07 25.55 -14.81
CA GLY A 233 -42.81 26.14 -13.70
C GLY A 233 -42.59 25.38 -12.40
N HIS A 234 -41.57 25.75 -11.64
CA HIS A 234 -41.53 25.47 -10.20
C HIS A 234 -41.12 26.73 -9.45
N THR A 235 -42.11 27.31 -8.77
CA THR A 235 -41.97 28.18 -7.60
C THR A 235 -41.95 27.29 -6.34
N GLY A 236 -40.95 27.45 -5.47
CA GLY A 236 -40.90 26.83 -4.15
C GLY A 236 -39.64 27.25 -3.38
N GLU A 237 -39.81 27.54 -2.07
CA GLU A 237 -38.72 27.84 -1.13
C GLU A 237 -37.83 26.59 -0.96
N GLN A 238 -36.52 26.74 -1.18
CA GLN A 238 -35.55 25.68 -0.95
C GLN A 238 -35.46 25.38 0.55
N ASP A 239 -35.78 24.15 0.95
CA ASP A 239 -35.38 23.66 2.26
C ASP A 239 -33.85 23.70 2.34
N ILE A 240 -33.34 24.50 3.26
CA ILE A 240 -31.91 24.54 3.58
C ILE A 240 -31.58 23.14 4.14
N PRO A 241 -30.69 22.35 3.52
CA PRO A 241 -30.38 21.01 4.00
C PRO A 241 -29.85 21.10 5.43
N GLY A 242 -30.59 20.51 6.37
CA GLY A 242 -30.15 20.34 7.74
C GLY A 242 -28.97 19.38 7.77
N THR A 243 -27.75 19.88 7.62
CA THR A 243 -26.54 19.07 7.74
C THR A 243 -26.32 18.70 9.20
N PHE A 244 -26.82 17.55 9.63
CA PHE A 244 -26.21 16.83 10.75
C PHE A 244 -24.92 16.15 10.25
N VAL A 245 -23.89 16.11 11.09
CA VAL A 245 -22.64 15.41 10.78
C VAL A 245 -22.77 13.99 11.29
N ASP A 246 -22.97 13.05 10.37
CA ASP A 246 -23.05 11.63 10.73
C ASP A 246 -21.65 11.00 10.86
N TYR A 247 -21.54 10.01 11.75
CA TYR A 247 -20.30 9.26 11.98
C TYR A 247 -20.38 7.91 11.25
N GLU A 248 -19.22 7.38 10.88
CA GLU A 248 -19.13 6.02 10.36
C GLU A 248 -19.64 5.01 11.41
N ALA A 249 -20.61 4.18 11.04
CA ALA A 249 -21.28 3.25 11.95
C ALA A 249 -20.39 2.08 12.41
N ALA A 250 -19.37 1.72 11.61
CA ALA A 250 -18.41 0.65 11.89
C ALA A 250 -16.96 1.15 11.76
N PRO A 251 -16.49 2.00 12.70
CA PRO A 251 -15.17 2.61 12.62
C PRO A 251 -14.07 1.56 12.78
N ARG A 252 -12.98 1.77 12.07
CA ARG A 252 -11.87 0.83 12.03
C ARG A 252 -11.06 0.83 13.32
N GLU A 253 -10.80 -0.35 13.85
CA GLU A 253 -9.92 -0.59 14.99
C GLU A 253 -8.59 -1.20 14.52
N TYR A 254 -7.48 -0.63 14.99
CA TYR A 254 -6.13 -1.09 14.72
C TYR A 254 -5.58 -1.76 15.98
N GLU A 255 -5.37 -3.07 15.91
CA GLU A 255 -4.66 -3.82 16.94
C GLU A 255 -3.14 -3.66 16.79
N LEU A 256 -2.42 -3.68 17.91
CA LEU A 256 -0.96 -3.74 17.88
C LEU A 256 -0.47 -5.10 17.40
N SER A 257 0.28 -5.11 16.32
CA SER A 257 0.98 -6.31 15.85
C SER A 257 2.23 -6.56 16.69
N ILE A 258 2.67 -7.83 16.70
CA ILE A 258 3.78 -8.29 17.55
C ILE A 258 4.87 -8.91 16.68
N ALA A 259 6.11 -8.42 16.82
CA ALA A 259 7.30 -9.14 16.35
C ALA A 259 8.07 -9.69 17.54
N GLN A 260 8.39 -10.99 17.51
CA GLN A 260 9.14 -11.68 18.56
C GLN A 260 10.29 -12.49 18.00
N THR A 261 11.40 -12.51 18.72
CA THR A 261 12.52 -13.40 18.44
C THR A 261 13.18 -13.85 19.74
N VAL A 262 13.72 -15.06 19.73
CA VAL A 262 14.42 -15.64 20.88
C VAL A 262 15.91 -15.67 20.59
N LEU A 263 16.67 -14.82 21.30
CA LEU A 263 18.13 -14.88 21.28
C LEU A 263 18.60 -16.01 22.19
N ARG A 264 19.45 -16.90 21.67
CA ARG A 264 20.05 -18.00 22.42
C ARG A 264 21.56 -17.86 22.45
N LEU A 265 22.14 -17.91 23.64
CA LEU A 265 23.59 -17.79 23.84
C LEU A 265 24.07 -18.79 24.90
N HIS A 266 25.15 -19.51 24.64
CA HIS A 266 25.73 -20.42 25.62
C HIS A 266 26.37 -19.62 26.77
N THR A 267 26.09 -19.97 28.02
CA THR A 267 26.64 -19.34 29.23
C THR A 267 28.17 -19.17 29.16
N ARG A 268 28.91 -20.21 28.77
CA ARG A 268 30.36 -20.18 28.58
C ARG A 268 30.84 -19.02 27.69
N VAL A 269 30.05 -18.66 26.68
CA VAL A 269 30.40 -17.57 25.76
C VAL A 269 30.19 -16.20 26.43
N ALA A 270 29.09 -16.05 27.17
CA ALA A 270 28.87 -14.87 28.00
C ALA A 270 29.92 -14.76 29.12
N ASP A 271 30.37 -15.86 29.70
CA ASP A 271 31.28 -15.77 30.86
C ASP A 271 32.73 -15.57 30.45
N LEU A 272 33.21 -16.29 29.43
CA LEU A 272 34.64 -16.33 29.09
C LEU A 272 35.06 -15.37 27.97
N TYR A 273 34.14 -14.96 27.09
CA TYR A 273 34.48 -14.20 25.88
C TYR A 273 33.94 -12.75 25.87
N ASN A 274 33.87 -12.12 27.04
CA ASN A 274 33.30 -10.78 27.21
C ASN A 274 34.26 -9.59 27.07
N GLN A 275 35.55 -9.83 26.81
CA GLN A 275 36.52 -8.77 26.60
C GLN A 275 37.10 -8.80 25.17
N PRO A 276 37.23 -7.64 24.50
CA PRO A 276 36.93 -6.29 24.98
C PRO A 276 35.43 -5.91 24.92
N MET A 277 34.56 -6.78 24.40
CA MET A 277 33.13 -6.49 24.18
C MET A 277 32.26 -7.58 24.77
N ASN A 278 31.19 -7.18 25.45
CA ASN A 278 30.21 -8.08 26.03
C ASN A 278 29.41 -8.79 24.92
N GLN A 279 29.47 -10.12 24.88
CA GLN A 279 28.83 -10.90 23.82
C GLN A 279 27.31 -10.79 23.87
N THR A 280 26.72 -10.83 25.07
CA THR A 280 25.28 -10.74 25.26
C THR A 280 24.76 -9.39 24.78
N GLU A 281 25.42 -8.29 25.15
CA GLU A 281 25.04 -6.94 24.73
C GLU A 281 25.12 -6.78 23.21
N GLN A 282 26.21 -7.25 22.58
CA GLN A 282 26.36 -7.12 21.13
C GLN A 282 25.35 -7.99 20.37
N GLN A 283 25.05 -9.19 20.85
CA GLN A 283 24.04 -10.07 20.24
C GLN A 283 22.62 -9.52 20.41
N LEU A 284 22.28 -8.98 21.58
CA LEU A 284 21.01 -8.30 21.82
C LEU A 284 20.88 -7.08 20.90
N ARG A 285 21.92 -6.24 20.80
CA ARG A 285 21.93 -5.09 19.90
C ARG A 285 21.66 -5.50 18.45
N LEU A 286 22.35 -6.50 17.92
CA LEU A 286 22.12 -6.98 16.55
C LEU A 286 20.70 -7.52 16.36
N THR A 287 20.18 -8.24 17.35
CA THR A 287 18.81 -8.78 17.32
C THR A 287 17.78 -7.66 17.29
N VAL A 288 17.97 -6.61 18.11
CA VAL A 288 17.11 -5.42 18.11
C VAL A 288 17.18 -4.69 16.77
N GLU A 289 18.38 -4.54 16.18
CA GLU A 289 18.53 -3.93 14.86
C GLU A 289 17.75 -4.69 13.78
N ALA A 290 17.87 -6.03 13.75
CA ALA A 290 17.14 -6.87 12.80
C ALA A 290 15.61 -6.78 13.02
N LEU A 291 15.17 -6.71 14.28
CA LEU A 291 13.75 -6.56 14.60
C LEU A 291 13.22 -5.20 14.15
N LYS A 292 14.00 -4.11 14.28
CA LYS A 292 13.64 -2.78 13.75
C LYS A 292 13.59 -2.76 12.22
N GLU A 293 14.47 -3.49 11.53
CA GLU A 293 14.39 -3.64 10.07
C GLU A 293 13.11 -4.38 9.65
N ARG A 294 12.70 -5.41 10.42
CA ARG A 294 11.42 -6.10 10.20
C ARG A 294 10.23 -5.19 10.48
N GLN A 295 10.29 -4.40 11.55
CA GLN A 295 9.25 -3.42 11.89
C GLN A 295 9.03 -2.43 10.75
N GLU A 296 10.08 -1.83 10.19
CA GLU A 296 9.95 -0.91 9.05
C GLU A 296 9.35 -1.61 7.82
N HIS A 297 9.73 -2.86 7.57
CA HIS A 297 9.16 -3.65 6.48
C HIS A 297 7.66 -3.88 6.64
N GLU A 298 7.20 -4.23 7.84
CA GLU A 298 5.77 -4.43 8.13
C GLU A 298 4.97 -3.13 8.01
N LEU A 299 5.48 -2.01 8.52
CA LEU A 299 4.80 -0.71 8.40
C LEU A 299 4.59 -0.28 6.93
N ILE A 300 5.43 -0.75 6.01
CA ILE A 300 5.28 -0.50 4.58
C ILE A 300 4.37 -1.55 3.91
N ASN A 301 4.60 -2.85 4.17
CA ASN A 301 4.09 -3.95 3.34
C ASN A 301 3.00 -4.81 3.99
N ASN A 302 2.73 -4.67 5.29
CA ASN A 302 1.73 -5.48 5.97
C ASN A 302 0.34 -5.26 5.34
N ARG A 303 -0.44 -6.33 5.16
CA ARG A 303 -1.78 -6.24 4.52
C ARG A 303 -2.81 -5.53 5.41
N GLU A 304 -2.72 -5.72 6.71
CA GLU A 304 -3.67 -5.15 7.66
C GLU A 304 -3.39 -3.68 7.90
N PHE A 305 -2.17 -3.27 8.26
CA PHE A 305 -1.88 -1.86 8.63
C PHE A 305 -0.78 -1.20 7.79
N GLY A 306 -0.13 -1.94 6.88
CA GLY A 306 0.96 -1.40 6.08
C GLY A 306 0.50 -0.34 5.08
N MET A 307 1.31 0.69 4.90
CA MET A 307 0.95 1.88 4.10
C MET A 307 0.65 1.56 2.64
N LEU A 308 1.42 0.65 2.01
CA LEU A 308 1.20 0.29 0.61
C LEU A 308 -0.14 -0.39 0.39
N ASN A 309 -0.68 -1.08 1.39
CA ASN A 309 -1.97 -1.75 1.28
C ASN A 309 -3.12 -0.88 1.78
N ASN A 310 -2.88 0.02 2.73
CA ASN A 310 -3.93 0.83 3.37
C ASN A 310 -4.16 2.22 2.75
N CYS A 311 -3.46 2.56 1.67
CA CYS A 311 -3.83 3.73 0.87
C CYS A 311 -5.16 3.47 0.13
N GLU A 312 -6.07 4.43 0.25
CA GLU A 312 -7.33 4.48 -0.50
C GLU A 312 -7.07 4.58 -2.00
N TYR A 313 -8.00 4.08 -2.81
CA TYR A 313 -7.83 3.97 -4.25
C TYR A 313 -7.76 5.34 -4.93
N ASP A 314 -8.58 6.30 -4.52
CA ASP A 314 -8.55 7.68 -5.04
C ASP A 314 -7.23 8.44 -4.77
N GLN A 315 -6.41 7.91 -3.87
CA GLN A 315 -5.09 8.47 -3.51
C GLN A 315 -3.93 7.70 -4.15
N ARG A 316 -4.24 6.67 -4.95
CA ARG A 316 -3.28 5.97 -5.79
C ARG A 316 -3.25 6.59 -7.18
N LEU A 317 -2.06 6.92 -7.63
CA LEU A 317 -1.82 7.54 -8.91
C LEU A 317 -0.95 6.63 -9.76
N GLN A 318 -1.15 6.72 -11.07
CA GLN A 318 -0.30 6.07 -12.05
C GLN A 318 0.51 7.16 -12.76
N PRO A 319 1.83 6.98 -12.95
CA PRO A 319 2.64 7.92 -13.71
C PRO A 319 2.16 7.99 -15.16
N HIS A 320 2.13 9.21 -15.72
CA HIS A 320 1.63 9.45 -17.08
C HIS A 320 2.44 8.68 -18.14
N ASP A 321 3.77 8.75 -18.04
CA ASP A 321 4.70 8.13 -18.99
C ASP A 321 5.35 6.84 -18.42
N GLY A 322 4.83 6.30 -17.33
CA GLY A 322 5.41 5.16 -16.61
C GLY A 322 6.60 5.53 -15.69
N VAL A 323 7.46 6.46 -16.10
CA VAL A 323 8.57 6.99 -15.28
C VAL A 323 8.09 8.08 -14.32
N PRO A 324 8.75 8.29 -13.16
CA PRO A 324 8.34 9.34 -12.23
C PRO A 324 8.78 10.71 -12.75
N GLY A 325 7.86 11.44 -13.37
CA GLY A 325 8.07 12.79 -13.87
C GLY A 325 7.87 13.86 -12.77
N PRO A 326 8.34 15.10 -13.02
CA PRO A 326 8.03 16.25 -12.17
C PRO A 326 6.52 16.47 -11.99
N ASP A 327 5.77 16.31 -13.08
CA ASP A 327 4.32 16.52 -13.08
C ASP A 327 3.60 15.45 -12.24
N ASP A 328 4.05 14.19 -12.29
CA ASP A 328 3.52 13.11 -11.45
C ASP A 328 3.80 13.37 -9.95
N MET A 329 4.98 13.92 -9.64
CA MET A 329 5.33 14.30 -8.27
C MET A 329 4.54 15.52 -7.79
N ASP A 330 4.26 16.50 -8.66
CA ASP A 330 3.41 17.65 -8.37
C ASP A 330 1.93 17.24 -8.22
N GLU A 331 1.44 16.27 -9.01
CA GLU A 331 0.10 15.68 -8.84
C GLU A 331 0.03 14.92 -7.49
N LEU A 332 1.03 14.08 -7.21
CA LEU A 332 1.12 13.36 -5.95
C LEU A 332 1.17 14.33 -4.76
N LEU A 333 1.82 15.49 -4.90
CA LEU A 333 1.87 16.50 -3.85
C LEU A 333 0.55 17.26 -3.69
N SER A 334 -0.09 17.64 -4.81
CA SER A 334 -1.27 18.52 -4.81
C SER A 334 -2.57 17.84 -4.38
N ARG A 335 -2.68 16.51 -4.56
CA ARG A 335 -3.80 15.69 -4.06
C ARG A 335 -4.00 15.76 -2.56
N ARG A 336 -2.94 16.10 -1.80
CA ARG A 336 -2.92 16.08 -0.34
C ARG A 336 -2.54 17.44 0.22
N ARG A 337 -3.24 17.88 1.26
CA ARG A 337 -2.82 19.06 2.01
C ARG A 337 -1.69 18.69 2.96
N GLY A 338 -0.68 19.54 3.06
CA GLY A 338 0.34 19.43 4.12
C GLY A 338 1.25 18.21 4.03
N THR A 339 1.57 17.71 2.83
CA THR A 339 2.55 16.63 2.66
C THR A 339 3.88 17.02 3.35
N LYS A 340 4.35 16.18 4.28
CA LYS A 340 5.58 16.43 5.06
C LYS A 340 6.79 15.71 4.51
N LEU A 341 6.58 14.55 3.87
CA LEU A 341 7.67 13.76 3.32
C LEU A 341 7.22 12.81 2.20
N PHE A 342 8.17 12.46 1.35
CA PHE A 342 8.10 11.33 0.42
C PHE A 342 8.97 10.17 0.92
N LEU A 343 8.53 8.93 0.69
CA LEU A 343 9.32 7.72 0.82
C LEU A 343 9.40 7.04 -0.54
N ALA A 344 10.61 6.76 -1.00
CA ALA A 344 10.82 6.11 -2.28
C ALA A 344 11.97 5.11 -2.20
N HIS A 345 11.88 4.05 -2.99
CA HIS A 345 13.03 3.16 -3.16
C HIS A 345 14.21 3.96 -3.75
N PRO A 346 15.48 3.73 -3.32
CA PRO A 346 16.64 4.48 -3.84
C PRO A 346 16.75 4.49 -5.37
N ARG A 347 16.31 3.41 -6.03
CA ARG A 347 16.23 3.32 -7.50
C ARG A 347 15.17 4.26 -8.11
N ALA A 348 14.04 4.48 -7.42
CA ALA A 348 13.03 5.46 -7.84
C ALA A 348 13.52 6.89 -7.64
N ILE A 349 14.22 7.19 -6.54
CA ILE A 349 14.84 8.50 -6.33
C ILE A 349 15.84 8.80 -7.46
N SER A 350 16.64 7.81 -7.84
CA SER A 350 17.54 7.93 -9.00
C SER A 350 16.77 8.10 -10.32
N ALA A 351 15.66 7.39 -10.52
CA ALA A 351 14.82 7.54 -11.72
C ALA A 351 14.24 8.95 -11.83
N PHE A 352 13.71 9.48 -10.75
CA PHE A 352 13.22 10.85 -10.67
C PHE A 352 14.34 11.86 -10.95
N GLY A 353 15.51 11.68 -10.33
CA GLY A 353 16.69 12.52 -10.59
C GLY A 353 17.12 12.53 -12.07
N ARG A 354 16.96 11.41 -12.80
CA ARG A 354 17.22 11.37 -14.25
C ARG A 354 16.19 12.17 -15.04
N GLU A 355 14.91 12.07 -14.68
CA GLU A 355 13.84 12.84 -15.33
C GLU A 355 13.98 14.36 -15.07
N LEU A 356 14.50 14.74 -13.90
CA LEU A 356 14.89 16.12 -13.59
C LEU A 356 16.07 16.58 -14.45
N ASN A 357 17.15 15.80 -14.51
CA ASN A 357 18.34 16.11 -15.32
C ASN A 357 18.00 16.26 -16.81
N LYS A 358 17.13 15.38 -17.34
CA LYS A 358 16.63 15.45 -18.73
C LYS A 358 15.91 16.77 -19.03
N ARG A 359 15.28 17.37 -18.01
CA ARG A 359 14.56 18.65 -18.09
C ARG A 359 15.40 19.84 -17.63
N GLY A 360 16.67 19.63 -17.27
CA GLY A 360 17.56 20.69 -16.76
C GLY A 360 17.18 21.21 -15.37
N LEU A 361 16.45 20.41 -14.58
CA LEU A 361 16.01 20.77 -13.23
C LEU A 361 16.99 20.21 -12.19
N VAL A 362 17.36 21.02 -11.20
CA VAL A 362 18.19 20.60 -10.07
C VAL A 362 17.35 20.68 -8.80
N PRO A 363 17.09 19.55 -8.11
CA PRO A 363 16.32 19.57 -6.88
C PRO A 363 17.14 20.21 -5.75
N GLU A 364 16.45 20.95 -4.87
CA GLU A 364 17.03 21.44 -3.63
C GLU A 364 17.32 20.28 -2.67
N SER A 365 18.23 20.48 -1.73
CA SER A 365 18.56 19.46 -0.71
C SER A 365 18.58 20.07 0.68
N ILE A 366 18.07 19.31 1.66
CA ILE A 366 18.13 19.69 3.08
C ILE A 366 19.10 18.77 3.83
N GLU A 367 19.70 19.28 4.90
CA GLU A 367 20.52 18.48 5.79
C GLU A 367 19.67 17.96 6.94
N MET A 368 19.62 16.63 7.11
CA MET A 368 18.84 15.99 8.16
C MET A 368 19.60 14.79 8.73
N ALA A 369 19.78 14.80 10.06
CA ALA A 369 20.56 13.79 10.78
C ALA A 369 21.93 13.49 10.13
N GLY A 370 22.63 14.53 9.65
CA GLY A 370 23.93 14.45 8.98
C GLY A 370 23.91 13.95 7.53
N ASN A 371 22.73 13.76 6.92
CA ASN A 371 22.57 13.34 5.53
C ASN A 371 21.98 14.48 4.68
N ARG A 372 22.44 14.61 3.44
CA ARG A 372 21.82 15.49 2.44
C ARG A 372 20.70 14.75 1.72
N ILE A 373 19.47 15.17 1.97
CA ILE A 373 18.26 14.56 1.42
C ILE A 373 17.72 15.45 0.29
N PRO A 374 17.46 14.92 -0.91
CA PRO A 374 16.85 15.68 -1.99
C PRO A 374 15.41 16.04 -1.63
N THR A 375 14.94 17.18 -2.13
CA THR A 375 13.60 17.68 -1.90
C THR A 375 12.90 17.97 -3.22
N TRP A 376 11.57 17.90 -3.20
CA TRP A 376 10.72 18.36 -4.27
C TRP A 376 9.71 19.35 -3.70
N ARG A 377 9.71 20.59 -4.21
CA ARG A 377 8.86 21.69 -3.71
C ARG A 377 8.96 21.90 -2.19
N GLY A 378 10.16 21.77 -1.62
CA GLY A 378 10.41 21.91 -0.18
C GLY A 378 10.06 20.67 0.66
N VAL A 379 9.56 19.60 0.06
CA VAL A 379 9.24 18.34 0.76
C VAL A 379 10.36 17.32 0.54
N PRO A 380 10.97 16.76 1.60
CA PRO A 380 12.08 15.80 1.48
C PRO A 380 11.65 14.44 0.94
N ILE A 381 12.53 13.84 0.14
CA ILE A 381 12.38 12.49 -0.42
C ILE A 381 13.35 11.53 0.27
N PHE A 382 12.84 10.75 1.22
CA PHE A 382 13.63 9.82 1.99
C PHE A 382 13.78 8.46 1.28
N PRO A 383 15.00 7.88 1.28
CA PRO A 383 15.21 6.54 0.76
C PRO A 383 14.63 5.49 1.71
N CYS A 384 13.81 4.59 1.19
CA CYS A 384 13.30 3.42 1.88
C CYS A 384 13.47 2.17 1.01
N ASN A 385 14.37 1.27 1.41
CA ASN A 385 14.62 0.02 0.68
C ASN A 385 13.57 -1.08 0.96
N LYS A 386 12.60 -0.81 1.84
CA LYS A 386 11.51 -1.74 2.15
C LYS A 386 10.33 -1.65 1.18
N ILE A 387 10.28 -0.60 0.34
CA ILE A 387 9.33 -0.50 -0.75
C ILE A 387 9.75 -1.51 -1.84
N PRO A 388 8.87 -2.43 -2.24
CA PRO A 388 9.23 -3.52 -3.14
C PRO A 388 9.53 -2.99 -4.55
N VAL A 389 10.41 -3.73 -5.24
CA VAL A 389 10.68 -3.55 -6.66
C VAL A 389 10.22 -4.83 -7.36
N SER A 390 9.28 -4.69 -8.30
CA SER A 390 8.74 -5.81 -9.06
C SER A 390 9.75 -6.37 -10.06
N ASP A 391 9.50 -7.59 -10.55
CA ASP A 391 10.28 -8.19 -11.64
C ASP A 391 10.22 -7.37 -12.94
N ALA A 392 9.10 -6.67 -13.16
CA ALA A 392 8.91 -5.71 -14.23
C ALA A 392 9.73 -4.41 -14.05
N ARG A 393 10.57 -4.33 -13.00
CA ARG A 393 11.34 -3.13 -12.63
C ARG A 393 10.45 -1.91 -12.44
N THR A 394 9.33 -2.12 -11.75
CA THR A 394 8.47 -1.05 -11.25
C THR A 394 8.51 -1.01 -9.73
N THR A 395 8.23 0.14 -9.14
CA THR A 395 8.14 0.33 -7.69
C THR A 395 7.11 1.41 -7.37
N SER A 396 7.02 1.83 -6.12
CA SER A 396 6.08 2.86 -5.68
C SER A 396 6.80 4.03 -5.01
N ILE A 397 6.19 5.21 -5.08
CA ILE A 397 6.60 6.38 -4.30
C ILE A 397 5.44 6.73 -3.38
N ILE A 398 5.70 6.72 -2.08
CA ILE A 398 4.72 7.08 -1.05
C ILE A 398 4.93 8.53 -0.70
N ALA A 399 3.84 9.23 -0.42
CA ALA A 399 3.89 10.58 0.06
C ALA A 399 2.84 10.78 1.14
N MET A 400 3.23 11.45 2.24
CA MET A 400 2.44 11.44 3.46
C MET A 400 2.42 12.77 4.20
N ARG A 401 1.26 13.07 4.78
CA ARG A 401 1.08 13.96 5.92
C ARG A 401 1.22 13.11 7.18
N THR A 402 1.85 13.63 8.22
CA THR A 402 2.15 12.87 9.45
C THR A 402 1.64 13.60 10.68
N GLY A 403 1.16 12.86 11.68
CA GLY A 403 0.81 13.40 13.00
C GLY A 403 -0.68 13.50 13.25
N GLU A 404 -1.08 13.28 14.51
CA GLU A 404 -2.49 13.23 14.92
C GLU A 404 -3.18 14.59 14.78
N ALA A 405 -2.53 15.67 15.21
CA ALA A 405 -3.07 17.03 15.13
C ALA A 405 -3.34 17.50 13.69
N GLU A 406 -2.55 17.01 12.73
CA GLU A 406 -2.73 17.31 11.30
C GLU A 406 -3.60 16.26 10.60
N GLN A 407 -4.20 15.30 11.33
CA GLN A 407 -4.94 14.18 10.75
C GLN A 407 -4.10 13.47 9.68
N GLY A 408 -2.86 13.13 10.04
CA GLY A 408 -1.89 12.48 9.16
C GLY A 408 -1.82 10.97 9.39
N VAL A 409 -0.73 10.36 8.95
CA VAL A 409 -0.34 9.00 9.31
C VAL A 409 0.38 9.04 10.66
N VAL A 410 0.06 8.08 11.54
CA VAL A 410 0.68 7.92 12.85
C VAL A 410 1.14 6.48 13.05
N GLY A 411 2.25 6.32 13.77
CA GLY A 411 2.70 5.03 14.28
C GLY A 411 2.02 4.74 15.61
N LEU A 412 1.69 3.49 15.87
CA LEU A 412 1.08 3.05 17.12
C LEU A 412 2.09 2.20 17.88
N GLN A 413 2.24 2.49 19.17
CA GLN A 413 3.18 1.80 20.05
C GLN A 413 2.60 1.66 21.46
N GLN A 414 3.12 0.74 22.27
CA GLN A 414 2.74 0.57 23.66
C GLN A 414 3.95 0.82 24.57
N ALA A 415 3.99 1.99 25.20
CA ALA A 415 5.00 2.33 26.19
C ALA A 415 4.62 1.84 27.60
N GLY A 416 5.63 1.53 28.42
CA GLY A 416 5.45 1.11 29.81
C GLY A 416 5.27 -0.40 29.99
N ILE A 417 5.78 -1.21 29.05
CA ILE A 417 5.75 -2.67 29.16
C ILE A 417 6.83 -3.18 30.14
N PRO A 418 6.63 -4.34 30.79
CA PRO A 418 7.67 -4.92 31.64
C PRO A 418 8.95 -5.26 30.85
N ASP A 419 10.11 -4.93 31.43
CA ASP A 419 11.45 -5.10 30.85
C ASP A 419 11.66 -4.32 29.52
N GLU A 420 11.06 -3.13 29.44
CA GLU A 420 11.19 -2.20 28.32
C GLU A 420 12.59 -1.57 28.25
N ILE A 421 13.19 -1.59 27.05
CA ILE A 421 14.47 -0.92 26.76
C ILE A 421 14.22 0.40 26.02
N GLU A 422 13.29 0.38 25.06
CA GLU A 422 12.81 1.53 24.30
C GLU A 422 11.29 1.42 24.20
N PRO A 423 10.54 2.52 23.96
CA PRO A 423 9.09 2.47 23.83
C PRO A 423 8.64 1.31 22.94
N SER A 424 7.81 0.43 23.48
CA SER A 424 7.24 -0.73 22.78
C SER A 424 8.21 -1.86 22.43
N LEU A 425 9.45 -1.82 22.92
CA LEU A 425 10.47 -2.85 22.75
C LEU A 425 10.95 -3.37 24.11
N SER A 426 10.72 -4.66 24.37
CA SER A 426 11.13 -5.33 25.62
C SER A 426 12.08 -6.49 25.37
N VAL A 427 12.96 -6.75 26.35
CA VAL A 427 13.86 -7.90 26.35
C VAL A 427 13.72 -8.63 27.67
N ARG A 428 13.18 -9.84 27.63
CA ARG A 428 12.91 -10.66 28.81
C ARG A 428 13.83 -11.86 28.89
N PHE A 429 14.41 -12.08 30.06
CA PHE A 429 15.18 -13.30 30.31
C PHE A 429 14.23 -14.49 30.53
N MET A 430 14.39 -15.54 29.73
CA MET A 430 13.53 -16.73 29.76
C MET A 430 14.08 -17.86 30.64
N GLY A 431 15.32 -17.75 31.13
CA GLY A 431 16.01 -18.80 31.87
C GLY A 431 17.19 -19.43 31.10
N ILE A 432 17.77 -20.46 31.72
CA ILE A 432 18.87 -21.26 31.19
C ILE A 432 18.39 -22.70 31.10
N ASN A 433 18.58 -23.35 29.96
CA ASN A 433 18.19 -24.75 29.79
C ASN A 433 19.27 -25.73 30.29
N GLU A 434 18.98 -27.03 30.28
CA GLU A 434 19.89 -28.10 30.72
C GLU A 434 21.22 -28.14 29.92
N GLN A 435 21.26 -27.54 28.73
CA GLN A 435 22.45 -27.42 27.89
C GLN A 435 23.26 -26.15 28.16
N ALA A 436 22.94 -25.42 29.24
CA ALA A 436 23.58 -24.15 29.60
C ALA A 436 23.43 -23.06 28.52
N ILE A 437 22.29 -23.03 27.83
CA ILE A 437 21.91 -21.99 26.87
C ILE A 437 20.99 -20.98 27.57
N ILE A 438 21.45 -19.74 27.67
CA ILE A 438 20.70 -18.56 28.11
C ILE A 438 19.76 -18.14 26.98
N SER A 439 18.48 -17.94 27.29
CA SER A 439 17.48 -17.48 26.31
C SER A 439 16.92 -16.11 26.70
N TYR A 440 16.88 -15.19 25.73
CA TYR A 440 16.22 -13.88 25.86
C TYR A 440 15.10 -13.77 24.82
N LEU A 441 13.91 -13.37 25.25
CA LEU A 441 12.80 -13.03 24.38
C LEU A 441 12.84 -11.54 24.08
N VAL A 442 13.06 -11.18 22.82
CA VAL A 442 13.00 -9.79 22.34
C VAL A 442 11.64 -9.61 21.66
N THR A 443 10.82 -8.69 22.17
CA THR A 443 9.47 -8.42 21.66
C THR A 443 9.33 -6.95 21.31
N ALA A 444 8.77 -6.64 20.14
CA ALA A 444 8.25 -5.31 19.85
C ALA A 444 6.77 -5.34 19.48
N TYR A 445 6.04 -4.33 19.96
CA TYR A 445 4.65 -4.08 19.61
C TYR A 445 4.58 -2.86 18.69
N TYR A 446 3.87 -2.94 17.57
CA TYR A 446 3.73 -1.80 16.68
C TYR A 446 2.54 -1.97 15.73
N SER A 447 2.01 -0.84 15.27
CA SER A 447 1.07 -0.77 14.16
C SER A 447 1.15 0.62 13.51
N ALA A 448 0.36 0.88 12.48
CA ALA A 448 0.23 2.20 11.88
C ALA A 448 -1.23 2.48 11.56
N ALA A 449 -1.63 3.75 11.70
CA ALA A 449 -2.97 4.19 11.34
C ALA A 449 -2.89 5.37 10.38
N VAL A 450 -3.65 5.28 9.29
CA VAL A 450 -3.94 6.39 8.39
C VAL A 450 -5.23 7.04 8.88
N LEU A 451 -5.16 8.25 9.43
CA LEU A 451 -6.31 8.85 10.11
C LEU A 451 -7.41 9.26 9.13
N VAL A 452 -7.03 9.82 7.98
CA VAL A 452 -7.94 10.21 6.89
C VAL A 452 -7.36 9.80 5.54
N PRO A 453 -8.21 9.51 4.53
CA PRO A 453 -7.78 9.10 3.19
C PRO A 453 -6.69 9.99 2.57
N ASP A 454 -6.87 11.31 2.59
CA ASP A 454 -5.98 12.29 1.96
C ASP A 454 -4.62 12.47 2.68
N ALA A 455 -4.38 11.76 3.79
CA ALA A 455 -3.12 11.80 4.50
C ALA A 455 -2.02 10.99 3.81
N LEU A 456 -2.38 10.00 3.00
CA LEU A 456 -1.46 9.06 2.36
C LEU A 456 -1.79 8.98 0.87
N GLY A 457 -0.79 9.12 0.01
CA GLY A 457 -0.94 8.83 -1.41
C GLY A 457 0.25 8.08 -1.97
N ILE A 458 0.01 7.34 -3.03
CA ILE A 458 0.99 6.43 -3.63
C ILE A 458 1.01 6.65 -5.13
N LEU A 459 2.18 6.93 -5.69
CA LEU A 459 2.42 6.77 -7.12
C LEU A 459 2.87 5.33 -7.37
N GLU A 460 2.05 4.55 -8.05
CA GLU A 460 2.24 3.13 -8.32
C GLU A 460 2.92 2.89 -9.67
N ASN A 461 3.42 1.66 -9.89
CA ASN A 461 3.97 1.22 -11.18
C ASN A 461 5.06 2.14 -11.76
N VAL A 462 5.84 2.79 -10.88
CA VAL A 462 6.91 3.70 -11.24
C VAL A 462 8.05 2.93 -11.89
N GLU A 463 8.23 3.09 -13.19
CA GLU A 463 9.32 2.49 -13.95
C GLU A 463 10.68 3.02 -13.51
N ILE A 464 11.58 2.13 -13.09
CA ILE A 464 12.95 2.49 -12.71
C ILE A 464 14.00 2.15 -13.78
N GLY A 465 13.59 1.44 -14.85
CA GLY A 465 14.46 0.58 -15.65
C GLY A 465 14.87 1.04 -17.05
N ARG A 466 14.44 2.21 -17.56
CA ARG A 466 14.89 2.67 -18.90
C ARG A 466 16.23 3.41 -18.79
N TRP A 467 17.31 2.71 -19.11
CA TRP A 467 18.60 3.34 -19.43
C TRP A 467 18.61 3.54 -20.95
N ARG A 468 18.61 4.78 -21.42
CA ARG A 468 18.84 5.13 -22.82
C ARG A 468 20.13 5.91 -22.93
#